data_AF-A0A0K8TGF8-F1
#
_entry.id   AF-A0A0K8TGF8-F1
#
_cell.length_a   1.000
_cell.length_b   1.000
_cell.length_c   1.000
_cell.angle_alpha   90.00
_cell.angle_beta   90.00
_cell.angle_gamma   90.00
#
_symmetry.space_group_name_H-M   'P 1'
#
loop_
_entity.id
_entity.type
_entity.pdbx_description
1 polymer ?
#
loop_
_entity_poly.entity_id
_entity_poly.type
_entity_poly.pdbx_seq_one_letter_code
_entity_poly.pdbx_strand_id
1 'polypeptide(L)'
;GQMLKVQDSILQAIVDQEGKGPKPVFLDSSYRRGWLAITCGDDVTLEWLKEHIANSSPCEGTNLKLVEGDDLPHPHIAFGYFPNSAEDAEDRIFALLKGQNVGLHVDHWRVIRRHNDGTMAKLTLSVDMASASILQANNRVNFKFGKATIKLKDGKRRAGAASEVEGESE
;
A
#
# COMPACT_ATOMS: atom_id res chain seq x y z
N GLY A 1 6.49 -12.63 11.32
CA GLY A 1 6.01 -11.29 10.91
C GLY A 1 4.51 -11.22 11.12
N GLN A 2 3.94 -10.03 11.26
CA GLN A 2 2.52 -9.89 11.60
C GLN A 2 1.57 -10.61 10.62
N MET A 3 1.77 -10.46 9.31
CA MET A 3 0.92 -11.11 8.30
C MET A 3 1.05 -12.64 8.27
N LEU A 4 2.18 -13.20 8.73
CA LEU A 4 2.30 -14.66 8.87
C LEU A 4 1.36 -15.17 9.96
N LYS A 5 1.23 -14.44 11.08
CA LYS A 5 0.27 -14.78 12.14
C LYS A 5 -1.17 -14.72 11.64
N VAL A 6 -1.48 -13.78 10.76
CA VAL A 6 -2.82 -13.69 10.12
C VAL A 6 -3.07 -14.90 9.24
N GLN A 7 -2.10 -15.26 8.39
CA GLN A 7 -2.20 -16.45 7.54
C GLN A 7 -2.37 -17.73 8.37
N ASP A 8 -1.55 -17.92 9.40
CA ASP A 8 -1.64 -19.08 10.30
C ASP A 8 -2.99 -19.11 11.02
N SER A 9 -3.53 -17.96 11.44
CA SER A 9 -4.86 -17.87 12.06
C SER A 9 -5.98 -18.27 11.11
N ILE A 10 -5.89 -17.89 9.83
CA ILE A 10 -6.87 -18.31 8.81
C ILE A 10 -6.80 -19.83 8.62
N LEU A 11 -5.59 -20.39 8.49
CA LEU A 11 -5.40 -21.83 8.32
C LEU A 11 -5.90 -22.62 9.54
N GLN A 12 -5.64 -22.13 10.74
CA GLN A 12 -6.11 -22.76 11.97
C GLN A 12 -7.64 -22.76 12.05
N ALA A 13 -8.31 -21.69 11.63
CA ALA A 13 -9.77 -21.63 11.61
C ALA A 13 -10.41 -22.68 10.69
N ILE A 14 -9.74 -23.04 9.59
CA ILE A 14 -10.18 -24.12 8.69
C ILE A 14 -10.09 -25.47 9.40
N VAL A 15 -9.01 -25.69 10.15
CA VAL A 15 -8.80 -26.92 10.94
C VAL A 15 -9.85 -27.02 12.05
N ASP A 16 -10.07 -25.93 12.78
CA ASP A 16 -10.99 -25.86 13.94
C ASP A 16 -12.46 -26.02 13.54
N GLN A 17 -12.80 -25.76 12.27
CA GLN A 17 -14.15 -26.01 11.76
C GLN A 17 -14.51 -27.49 11.69
N GLU A 18 -13.53 -28.41 11.64
CA GLU A 18 -13.75 -29.86 11.57
C GLU A 18 -14.76 -30.27 10.47
N GLY A 19 -14.82 -29.50 9.37
CA GLY A 19 -15.78 -29.73 8.27
C GLY A 19 -17.22 -29.26 8.54
N LYS A 20 -17.46 -28.56 9.65
CA LYS A 20 -18.74 -27.91 9.98
C LYS A 20 -18.72 -26.49 9.41
N GLY A 21 -19.64 -26.21 8.48
CA GLY A 21 -19.78 -24.91 7.83
C GLY A 21 -19.22 -24.87 6.40
N PRO A 22 -19.03 -23.66 5.84
CA PRO A 22 -18.50 -23.48 4.49
C PRO A 22 -17.11 -24.08 4.36
N LYS A 23 -16.80 -24.66 3.19
CA LYS A 23 -15.46 -25.17 2.86
C LYS A 23 -14.75 -24.12 2.03
N PRO A 24 -13.91 -23.25 2.63
CA PRO A 24 -13.28 -22.15 1.90
C PRO A 24 -12.35 -22.68 0.81
N VAL A 25 -12.44 -22.09 -0.38
CA VAL A 25 -11.65 -22.38 -1.57
C VAL A 25 -10.70 -21.22 -1.82
N PHE A 26 -9.42 -21.40 -1.52
CA PHE A 26 -8.38 -20.42 -1.82
C PHE A 26 -7.61 -20.83 -3.08
N LEU A 27 -7.50 -19.92 -4.05
CA LEU A 27 -6.81 -20.17 -5.32
C LEU A 27 -5.33 -19.79 -5.26
N ASP A 28 -5.01 -18.68 -4.58
CA ASP A 28 -3.65 -18.19 -4.46
C ASP A 28 -3.50 -17.27 -3.23
N SER A 29 -2.27 -17.06 -2.79
CA SER A 29 -1.93 -16.03 -1.81
C SER A 29 -0.60 -15.37 -2.16
N SER A 30 -0.52 -14.04 -1.99
CA SER A 30 0.73 -13.31 -2.18
C SER A 30 1.02 -12.40 -1.01
N TYR A 31 2.21 -12.59 -0.44
CA TYR A 31 2.72 -11.75 0.63
C TYR A 31 3.51 -10.58 0.07
N ARG A 32 3.22 -9.39 0.61
CA ARG A 32 3.96 -8.16 0.37
C ARG A 32 4.16 -7.43 1.70
N ARG A 33 5.15 -6.54 1.78
CA ARG A 33 5.45 -5.83 3.05
C ARG A 33 4.23 -5.03 3.53
N GLY A 34 3.57 -5.53 4.58
CA GLY A 34 2.46 -4.85 5.25
C GLY A 34 1.05 -5.28 4.82
N TRP A 35 0.90 -6.27 3.93
CA TRP A 35 -0.39 -6.75 3.43
C TRP A 35 -0.28 -8.17 2.86
N LEU A 36 -1.38 -8.90 2.95
CA LEU A 36 -1.56 -10.25 2.44
C LEU A 36 -2.72 -10.22 1.46
N ALA A 37 -2.46 -10.52 0.19
CA ALA A 37 -3.50 -10.69 -0.81
C ALA A 37 -3.88 -12.17 -0.88
N ILE A 38 -5.18 -12.47 -0.85
CA ILE A 38 -5.73 -13.82 -0.93
C ILE A 38 -6.76 -13.84 -2.05
N THR A 39 -6.63 -14.80 -2.97
CA THR A 39 -7.60 -15.01 -4.04
C THR A 39 -8.57 -16.09 -3.60
N CYS A 40 -9.83 -15.70 -3.37
CA CYS A 40 -10.93 -16.63 -3.08
C CYS A 40 -11.46 -17.22 -4.39
N GLY A 41 -11.85 -18.50 -4.38
CA GLY A 41 -12.41 -19.20 -5.53
C GLY A 41 -13.89 -18.92 -5.75
N ASP A 42 -14.58 -18.43 -4.72
CA ASP A 42 -16.00 -18.10 -4.74
C ASP A 42 -16.34 -17.05 -3.66
N ASP A 43 -17.54 -16.47 -3.78
CA ASP A 43 -18.06 -15.47 -2.85
C ASP A 43 -18.32 -16.04 -1.45
N VAL A 44 -18.63 -17.34 -1.36
CA VAL A 44 -18.84 -18.03 -0.08
C VAL A 44 -17.57 -18.00 0.76
N THR A 45 -16.42 -18.23 0.14
CA THR A 45 -15.10 -18.16 0.76
C THR A 45 -14.75 -16.72 1.17
N LEU A 46 -15.13 -15.74 0.36
CA LEU A 46 -14.90 -14.33 0.68
C LEU A 46 -15.68 -13.89 1.92
N GLU A 47 -16.97 -14.21 1.99
CA GLU A 47 -17.81 -13.87 3.15
C GLU A 47 -17.35 -14.61 4.41
N TRP A 48 -17.00 -15.90 4.29
CA TRP A 48 -16.38 -16.65 5.37
C TRP A 48 -15.11 -15.99 5.91
N LEU A 49 -14.25 -15.49 5.02
CA LEU A 49 -13.00 -14.82 5.40
C LEU A 49 -13.27 -13.47 6.07
N LYS A 50 -14.25 -12.71 5.58
CA LYS A 50 -14.73 -11.45 6.20
C LYS A 50 -15.17 -11.70 7.64
N GLU A 51 -16.03 -12.70 7.85
CA GLU A 51 -16.52 -13.08 9.17
C GLU A 51 -15.39 -13.53 10.09
N HIS A 52 -14.48 -14.39 9.61
CA HIS A 52 -13.35 -14.85 10.41
C HIS A 52 -12.47 -13.69 10.86
N ILE A 53 -12.11 -12.77 9.95
CA ILE A 53 -11.25 -11.62 10.28
C ILE A 53 -11.97 -10.61 11.17
N ALA A 54 -13.30 -10.47 11.08
CA ALA A 54 -14.06 -9.61 11.97
C ALA A 54 -14.16 -10.17 13.39
N ASN A 55 -14.25 -11.50 13.53
CA ASN A 55 -14.44 -12.19 14.80
C ASN A 55 -13.13 -12.61 15.47
N SER A 56 -12.07 -12.79 14.68
CA SER A 56 -10.73 -12.99 15.21
C SER A 56 -10.07 -11.65 15.42
N SER A 57 -9.34 -11.49 16.52
CA SER A 57 -8.32 -10.45 16.66
C SER A 57 -6.97 -11.14 16.46
N PRO A 58 -6.51 -11.39 15.22
CA PRO A 58 -5.36 -12.27 14.99
C PRO A 58 -4.06 -11.69 15.58
N CYS A 59 -4.06 -10.39 15.91
CA CYS A 59 -2.95 -9.69 16.56
C CYS A 59 -3.52 -8.67 17.56
N GLU A 60 -3.21 -8.83 18.86
CA GLU A 60 -3.46 -7.79 19.86
C GLU A 60 -2.83 -6.46 19.40
N GLY A 61 -3.62 -5.39 19.46
CA GLY A 61 -3.16 -4.03 19.14
C GLY A 61 -3.03 -3.70 17.65
N THR A 62 -3.62 -4.49 16.73
CA THR A 62 -3.64 -4.11 15.31
C THR A 62 -5.00 -4.20 14.66
N ASN A 63 -5.42 -3.09 14.04
CA ASN A 63 -6.58 -3.04 13.16
C ASN A 63 -6.22 -3.64 11.79
N LEU A 64 -6.59 -4.90 11.57
CA LEU A 64 -6.62 -5.47 10.22
C LEU A 64 -7.85 -4.92 9.49
N LYS A 65 -7.67 -4.48 8.25
CA LYS A 65 -8.76 -4.10 7.37
C LYS A 65 -8.76 -5.07 6.20
N LEU A 66 -9.86 -5.80 6.03
CA LEU A 66 -10.11 -6.48 4.77
C LEU A 66 -10.52 -5.43 3.73
N VAL A 67 -9.90 -5.48 2.57
CA VAL A 67 -10.21 -4.62 1.42
C VAL A 67 -10.30 -5.52 0.21
N GLU A 68 -11.26 -5.25 -0.67
CA GLU A 68 -11.37 -5.99 -1.93
C GLU A 68 -10.15 -5.71 -2.81
N GLY A 69 -9.84 -6.64 -3.72
CA GLY A 69 -8.65 -6.57 -4.57
C GLY A 69 -8.54 -5.27 -5.39
N ASP A 70 -9.68 -4.69 -5.77
CA ASP A 70 -9.74 -3.43 -6.51
C ASP A 70 -9.61 -2.19 -5.60
N ASP A 71 -9.99 -2.32 -4.33
CA ASP A 71 -9.88 -1.27 -3.30
C ASP A 71 -8.53 -1.28 -2.57
N LEU A 72 -7.69 -2.27 -2.88
CA LEU A 72 -6.33 -2.34 -2.39
C LEU A 72 -5.63 -1.00 -2.71
N PRO A 73 -5.17 -0.26 -1.68
CA PRO A 73 -4.51 1.02 -1.92
C PRO A 73 -3.22 0.71 -2.66
N HIS A 74 -3.20 0.99 -3.97
CA HIS A 74 -2.01 0.87 -4.78
C HIS A 74 -1.10 2.03 -4.39
N PRO A 75 -0.02 1.80 -3.60
CA PRO A 75 0.83 2.89 -3.18
C PRO A 75 1.44 3.54 -4.43
N HIS A 76 1.35 4.86 -4.52
CA HIS A 76 2.01 5.57 -5.61
C HIS A 76 3.51 5.45 -5.36
N ILE A 77 4.21 4.78 -6.27
CA ILE A 77 5.66 4.63 -6.15
C ILE A 77 6.31 5.92 -6.61
N ALA A 78 7.25 6.44 -5.82
CA ALA A 78 8.03 7.61 -6.18
C ALA A 78 9.53 7.36 -6.00
N PHE A 79 10.34 8.10 -6.75
CA PHE A 79 11.79 8.13 -6.66
C PHE A 79 12.21 9.51 -6.15
N GLY A 80 12.67 9.55 -4.90
CA GLY A 80 13.17 10.75 -4.24
C GLY A 80 14.68 10.88 -4.36
N TYR A 81 15.14 12.08 -4.68
CA TYR A 81 16.54 12.46 -4.82
C TYR A 81 16.80 13.62 -3.86
N PHE A 82 17.52 13.32 -2.78
CA PHE A 82 17.74 14.22 -1.64
C PHE A 82 19.21 14.63 -1.57
N PRO A 83 19.58 15.83 -2.04
CA PRO A 83 20.96 16.30 -2.02
C PRO A 83 21.51 16.44 -0.60
N ASN A 84 22.81 16.13 -0.41
CA ASN A 84 23.52 16.25 0.86
C ASN A 84 22.85 15.50 2.02
N SER A 85 22.22 14.35 1.74
CA SER A 85 21.44 13.55 2.71
C SER A 85 21.88 12.10 2.78
N ALA A 86 23.02 11.72 2.20
CA ALA A 86 23.55 10.36 2.31
C ALA A 86 23.66 9.88 3.78
N GLU A 87 24.04 10.78 4.69
CA GLU A 87 24.19 10.51 6.13
C GLU A 87 22.94 10.82 6.98
N ASP A 88 21.89 11.42 6.41
CA ASP A 88 20.68 11.70 7.18
C ASP A 88 19.87 10.41 7.42
N ALA A 89 19.36 10.23 8.63
CA ALA A 89 18.32 9.22 8.89
C ALA A 89 17.04 9.53 8.10
N GLU A 90 16.28 8.48 7.75
CA GLU A 90 15.02 8.62 6.99
C GLU A 90 14.02 9.52 7.71
N ASP A 91 13.89 9.39 9.03
CA ASP A 91 13.04 10.23 9.87
C ASP A 91 13.41 11.71 9.77
N ARG A 92 14.71 12.02 9.68
CA ARG A 92 15.20 13.40 9.51
C ARG A 92 14.85 13.94 8.13
N ILE A 93 14.99 13.13 7.07
CA ILE A 93 14.58 13.49 5.70
C ILE A 93 13.08 13.79 5.68
N PHE A 94 12.25 12.94 6.30
CA PHE A 94 10.81 13.10 6.35
C PHE A 94 10.37 14.30 7.19
N ALA A 95 10.99 14.54 8.35
CA ALA A 95 10.73 15.72 9.17
C ALA A 95 11.03 17.02 8.41
N LEU A 96 12.13 17.07 7.63
CA LEU A 96 12.46 18.22 6.79
C LEU A 96 11.44 18.43 5.67
N LEU A 97 11.01 17.35 5.00
CA LEU A 97 9.96 17.43 3.98
C LEU A 97 8.66 17.98 4.55
N LYS A 98 8.21 17.44 5.68
CA LYS A 98 6.99 17.86 6.37
C LYS A 98 7.06 19.31 6.83
N GLY A 99 8.21 19.74 7.38
CA GLY A 99 8.40 21.09 7.89
C GLY A 99 8.52 22.16 6.80
N GLN A 100 8.86 21.79 5.57
CA GLN A 100 9.15 22.76 4.49
C GLN A 100 8.15 22.74 3.33
N ASN A 101 7.19 21.81 3.32
CA ASN A 101 6.23 21.66 2.23
C ASN A 101 4.81 21.49 2.76
N VAL A 102 3.90 22.35 2.32
CA VAL A 102 2.47 22.25 2.63
C VAL A 102 1.83 21.19 1.74
N GLY A 103 0.95 20.36 2.30
CA GLY A 103 0.15 19.38 1.58
C GLY A 103 0.81 18.02 1.34
N LEU A 104 2.11 17.87 1.62
CA LEU A 104 2.74 16.54 1.60
C LEU A 104 2.45 15.82 2.92
N HIS A 105 1.64 14.75 2.88
CA HIS A 105 1.30 13.94 4.05
C HIS A 105 2.38 12.88 4.33
N VAL A 106 3.60 13.34 4.61
CA VAL A 106 4.80 12.50 4.72
C VAL A 106 4.67 11.41 5.79
N ASP A 107 3.84 11.60 6.82
CA ASP A 107 3.56 10.60 7.85
C ASP A 107 2.93 9.31 7.30
N HIS A 108 2.31 9.38 6.11
CA HIS A 108 1.72 8.24 5.42
C HIS A 108 2.68 7.58 4.42
N TRP A 109 3.90 8.12 4.27
CA TRP A 109 4.87 7.61 3.32
C TRP A 109 5.71 6.50 3.93
N ARG A 110 6.29 5.66 3.08
CA ARG A 110 7.22 4.60 3.51
C ARG A 110 8.43 4.52 2.58
N VAL A 111 9.61 4.33 3.16
CA VAL A 111 10.81 4.00 2.39
C VAL A 111 10.76 2.51 2.03
N ILE A 112 10.74 2.22 0.73
CA ILE A 112 10.78 0.86 0.19
C ILE A 112 12.24 0.42 0.04
N ARG A 113 13.07 1.32 -0.48
CA ARG A 113 14.49 1.09 -0.73
C ARG A 113 15.25 2.40 -0.56
N ARG A 114 16.46 2.29 -0.02
CA ARG A 114 17.44 3.37 0.03
C ARG A 114 18.70 2.97 -0.72
N HIS A 115 19.30 3.92 -1.41
CA HIS A 115 20.63 3.83 -2.00
C HIS A 115 21.26 5.21 -1.98
N ASN A 116 22.55 5.31 -1.64
CA ASN A 116 23.26 6.58 -1.64
C ASN A 116 24.14 6.71 -2.88
N ASP A 117 24.27 7.91 -3.42
CA ASP A 117 25.13 8.24 -4.56
C ASP A 117 25.93 9.50 -4.23
N GLY A 118 27.20 9.32 -3.85
CA GLY A 118 27.99 10.38 -3.23
C GLY A 118 27.31 10.93 -1.98
N THR A 119 27.08 12.24 -1.94
CA THR A 119 26.39 12.91 -0.82
C THR A 119 24.86 12.85 -0.90
N MET A 120 24.29 12.31 -1.99
CA MET A 120 22.84 12.28 -2.22
C MET A 120 22.22 10.97 -1.71
N ALA A 121 21.10 11.06 -1.01
CA ALA A 121 20.23 9.91 -0.74
C ALA A 121 19.21 9.75 -1.86
N LYS A 122 19.13 8.54 -2.44
CA LYS A 122 18.09 8.14 -3.39
C LYS A 122 17.14 7.16 -2.71
N LEU A 123 15.87 7.54 -2.59
CA LEU A 123 14.84 6.73 -1.93
C LEU A 123 13.79 6.27 -2.96
N THR A 124 13.44 4.99 -2.93
CA THR A 124 12.16 4.52 -3.48
C THR A 124 11.12 4.62 -2.38
N LEU A 125 10.05 5.36 -2.65
CA LEU A 125 9.02 5.71 -1.69
C LEU A 125 7.67 5.14 -2.12
N SER A 126 6.88 4.73 -1.15
CA SER A 126 5.43 4.63 -1.25
C SER A 126 4.85 5.95 -0.77
N VAL A 127 4.04 6.63 -1.58
CA VAL A 127 3.40 7.89 -1.23
C VAL A 127 1.87 7.76 -1.29
N ASP A 128 1.17 8.51 -0.43
CA ASP A 128 -0.29 8.58 -0.44
C ASP A 128 -0.82 9.34 -1.67
N MET A 129 -2.11 9.17 -1.98
CA MET A 129 -2.74 9.74 -3.17
C MET A 129 -2.75 11.28 -3.18
N ALA A 130 -2.95 11.92 -2.03
CA ALA A 130 -3.00 13.39 -1.96
C ALA A 130 -1.60 13.96 -2.24
N SER A 131 -0.57 13.39 -1.61
CA SER A 131 0.82 13.72 -1.92
C SER A 131 1.20 13.43 -3.37
N ALA A 132 0.76 12.29 -3.92
CA ALA A 132 1.02 11.94 -5.32
C ALA A 132 0.47 13.01 -6.28
N SER A 133 -0.76 13.48 -6.04
CA SER A 133 -1.40 14.52 -6.86
C SER A 133 -0.58 15.82 -6.87
N ILE A 134 -0.03 16.22 -5.71
CA ILE A 134 0.85 17.39 -5.60
C ILE A 134 2.17 17.17 -6.34
N LEU A 135 2.79 16.00 -6.17
CA LEU A 135 4.06 15.64 -6.81
C LEU A 135 3.94 15.50 -8.33
N GLN A 136 2.76 15.13 -8.82
CA GLN A 136 2.45 15.09 -10.25
C GLN A 136 2.41 16.51 -10.85
N ALA A 137 1.85 17.47 -10.13
CA ALA A 137 1.82 18.87 -10.54
C ALA A 137 3.20 19.54 -10.42
N ASN A 138 3.94 19.26 -9.34
CA ASN A 138 5.29 19.76 -9.14
C ASN A 138 6.16 18.77 -8.34
N ASN A 139 7.14 18.18 -9.01
CA ASN A 139 8.05 17.21 -8.42
C ASN A 139 9.27 17.85 -7.71
N ARG A 140 9.42 19.18 -7.71
CA ARG A 140 10.50 19.92 -7.04
C ARG A 140 10.04 20.49 -5.71
N VAL A 141 10.38 19.80 -4.64
CA VAL A 141 9.96 20.12 -3.26
C VAL A 141 11.05 20.90 -2.53
N ASN A 142 10.66 21.75 -1.57
CA ASN A 142 11.60 22.39 -0.66
C ASN A 142 12.30 21.32 0.18
N PHE A 143 13.63 21.42 0.29
CA PHE A 143 14.39 20.49 1.10
C PHE A 143 15.71 21.11 1.57
N LYS A 144 15.92 21.14 2.89
CA LYS A 144 17.04 21.83 3.54
C LYS A 144 17.13 23.28 3.06
N PHE A 145 18.28 23.66 2.51
CA PHE A 145 18.56 25.00 1.98
C PHE A 145 18.36 25.07 0.45
N GLY A 146 17.65 24.10 -0.15
CA GLY A 146 17.46 24.03 -1.59
C GLY A 146 16.23 23.24 -1.99
N LYS A 147 16.37 22.39 -3.01
CA LYS A 147 15.29 21.59 -3.57
C LYS A 147 15.68 20.12 -3.63
N ALA A 148 14.75 19.24 -3.30
CA ALA A 148 14.79 17.83 -3.66
C ALA A 148 13.88 17.57 -4.86
N THR A 149 14.12 16.48 -5.58
CA THR A 149 13.24 16.03 -6.66
C THR A 149 12.58 14.73 -6.25
N ILE A 150 11.27 14.62 -6.39
CA ILE A 150 10.51 13.40 -6.07
C ILE A 150 9.62 13.07 -7.26
N LYS A 151 10.03 12.11 -8.09
CA LYS A 151 9.31 11.73 -9.32
C LYS A 151 8.41 10.55 -9.05
N LEU A 152 7.13 10.66 -9.36
CA LEU A 152 6.27 9.48 -9.42
C LEU A 152 6.79 8.52 -10.50
N LYS A 153 6.71 7.22 -10.21
CA LYS A 153 6.88 6.19 -11.21
C LYS A 153 5.68 6.28 -12.14
N ASP A 154 5.94 6.37 -13.44
CA ASP A 154 4.86 6.35 -14.44
C ASP A 154 4.04 5.07 -14.28
N GLY A 155 2.79 5.23 -13.84
CA GLY A 155 1.80 4.17 -13.90
C GLY A 155 1.21 4.16 -15.30
N LYS A 156 1.10 2.98 -15.92
CA LYS A 156 0.06 2.79 -16.94
C LYS A 156 -1.26 3.13 -16.24
N ARG A 157 -1.86 4.27 -16.59
CA ARG A 157 -3.27 4.54 -16.32
C ARG A 157 -4.03 3.31 -16.84
N ARG A 158 -4.57 2.47 -15.95
CA ARG A 158 -5.71 1.66 -16.37
C ARG A 158 -6.83 2.68 -16.55
N ALA A 159 -7.08 3.05 -17.80
CA ALA A 159 -8.31 3.74 -18.15
C ALA A 159 -9.44 2.91 -17.54
N GLY A 160 -10.26 3.54 -16.72
CA GLY A 160 -11.50 2.91 -16.28
C GLY A 160 -12.22 2.42 -17.52
N ALA A 161 -12.64 1.16 -17.50
CA ALA A 161 -13.66 0.70 -18.41
C ALA A 161 -14.92 1.51 -18.05
N ALA A 162 -15.10 2.64 -18.73
CA ALA A 162 -16.42 3.21 -18.89
C ALA A 162 -17.18 2.19 -19.71
N SER A 163 -18.09 1.49 -19.05
CA SER A 163 -19.13 0.71 -19.69
C SER A 163 -19.93 1.65 -20.59
N GLU A 164 -19.68 1.62 -21.89
CA GLU A 164 -20.69 2.00 -22.86
C GLU A 164 -21.77 0.92 -22.80
N VAL A 165 -22.86 1.23 -22.11
CA VAL A 165 -24.15 0.57 -22.29
C VAL A 165 -25.13 1.66 -22.67
N GLU A 166 -26.01 1.31 -23.61
CA GLU A 166 -27.22 2.00 -24.08
C GLU A 166 -27.03 2.91 -25.32
N GLY A 167 -27.69 2.67 -26.45
CA GLY A 167 -28.74 1.68 -26.69
C GLY A 167 -29.04 1.47 -28.17
N GLU A 168 -29.39 0.21 -28.48
CA GLU A 168 -30.32 -0.10 -29.56
C GLU A 168 -31.72 0.29 -29.10
N SER A 169 -32.44 0.99 -29.96
CA SER A 169 -33.89 1.14 -29.88
C SER A 169 -34.42 1.02 -31.29
N GLU A 170 -35.12 -0.10 -31.50
CA GLU A 170 -36.13 -0.49 -32.51
C GLU A 170 -36.24 0.31 -33.82
#